data_AF-A0A377V1X1-F1
#
_entry.id   AF-A0A377V1X1-F1
#
_cell.length_a   1.000
_cell.length_b   1.000
_cell.length_c   1.000
_cell.angle_alpha   90.00
_cell.angle_beta   90.00
_cell.angle_gamma   90.00
#
_symmetry.space_group_name_H-M   'P 1'
#
loop_
_entity.id
_entity.type
_entity.pdbx_description
1 polymer ?
#
loop_
_entity_poly.entity_id
_entity_poly.type
_entity_poly.pdbx_seq_one_letter_code
_entity_poly.pdbx_strand_id
1 'polypeptide(L)'
;MTTKAVFVLWTLWETEYTDALMAVTTHLNDPQRGWFEGRVEATGDVNATLTLSTNAMVLEALFYKHNAGPLFKNGLADDNSYFAHRATDEFNPPRRCLPGERVIRSAP
;
A
#
# COMPACT_ATOMS: atom_id res chain seq x y z
N MET A 1 3.10 6.18 17.68
CA MET A 1 3.66 6.24 16.31
C MET A 1 3.49 4.90 15.61
N THR A 2 3.02 4.86 14.36
CA THR A 2 2.92 3.60 13.58
C THR A 2 3.96 3.55 12.47
N THR A 3 4.58 2.38 12.26
CA THR A 3 5.64 2.18 11.26
C THR A 3 5.15 2.48 9.86
N LYS A 4 3.93 2.03 9.50
CA LYS A 4 3.36 2.29 8.17
C LYS A 4 3.23 3.78 7.87
N ALA A 5 2.83 4.58 8.85
CA ALA A 5 2.67 6.02 8.65
C ALA A 5 4.01 6.69 8.42
N VAL A 6 5.07 6.27 9.12
CA VAL A 6 6.39 6.86 8.91
C VAL A 6 6.92 6.56 7.52
N PHE A 7 6.81 5.32 7.05
CA PHE A 7 7.24 4.97 5.68
C PHE A 7 6.48 5.76 4.62
N VAL A 8 5.16 5.91 4.76
CA VAL A 8 4.35 6.71 3.84
C VAL A 8 4.77 8.18 3.87
N LEU A 9 4.90 8.79 5.05
CA LEU A 9 5.32 10.19 5.18
C LEU A 9 6.71 10.43 4.57
N TRP A 10 7.67 9.54 4.85
CA TRP A 10 9.03 9.61 4.31
C TRP A 10 9.11 9.41 2.79
N THR A 11 8.11 8.76 2.21
CA THR A 11 8.02 8.57 0.75
C THR A 11 7.41 9.77 0.06
N LEU A 12 6.48 10.47 0.73
CA LEU A 12 5.75 11.61 0.17
C LEU A 12 6.42 12.97 0.44
N TRP A 13 7.19 13.09 1.53
CA TRP A 13 7.84 14.34 1.94
C TRP A 13 9.33 14.15 2.26
N GLU A 14 10.15 14.97 1.62
CA GLU A 14 11.59 15.06 1.85
C GLU A 14 11.88 16.20 2.84
N THR A 15 11.86 15.89 4.14
CA THR A 15 12.05 16.88 5.21
C THR A 15 12.91 16.30 6.33
N GLU A 16 13.59 17.17 7.06
CA GLU A 16 14.37 16.76 8.26
C GLU A 16 13.51 16.01 9.29
N TYR A 17 12.23 16.36 9.38
CA TYR A 17 11.28 15.69 10.26
C TYR A 17 11.01 14.24 9.85
N THR A 18 10.76 13.98 8.56
CA THR A 18 10.51 12.63 8.06
C THR A 18 11.75 11.75 8.12
N ASP A 19 12.94 12.32 7.94
CA ASP A 19 14.21 11.61 8.15
C ASP A 19 14.44 11.28 9.64
N ALA A 20 14.15 12.21 10.55
CA ALA A 20 14.22 11.96 11.99
C ALA A 20 13.26 10.85 12.42
N LEU A 21 12.03 10.83 11.87
CA LEU A 21 11.09 9.74 12.10
C LEU A 21 11.62 8.40 11.57
N MET A 22 12.29 8.39 10.42
CA MET A 22 12.90 7.17 9.90
C MET A 22 14.02 6.64 10.79
N ALA A 23 14.88 7.51 11.31
CA ALA A 23 15.93 7.14 12.24
C ALA A 23 15.37 6.38 13.46
N VAL A 24 14.30 6.89 14.10
CA VAL A 24 13.68 6.22 15.26
C VAL A 24 12.91 4.94 14.89
N THR A 25 12.45 4.82 13.64
CA THR A 25 11.67 3.67 13.17
C THR A 25 12.57 2.47 12.84
N THR A 26 13.84 2.68 12.49
CA THR A 26 14.78 1.62 12.08
C THR A 26 14.88 0.46 13.08
N HIS A 27 14.74 0.73 14.39
CA HIS A 27 14.75 -0.27 15.46
C HIS A 27 13.53 -1.19 15.49
N LEU A 28 12.51 -0.92 14.68
CA LEU A 28 11.26 -1.69 14.61
C LEU A 28 11.30 -2.80 13.55
N ASN A 29 12.43 -2.99 12.87
CA ASN A 29 12.62 -4.06 11.90
C ASN A 29 13.29 -5.28 12.53
N ASP A 30 12.67 -6.44 12.34
CA ASP A 30 13.29 -7.74 12.54
C ASP A 30 13.71 -8.30 11.17
N PRO A 31 15.00 -8.54 10.92
CA PRO A 31 15.47 -8.99 9.60
C PRO A 31 14.86 -10.30 9.10
N GLN A 32 14.35 -11.16 9.99
CA GLN A 32 13.74 -12.44 9.63
C GLN A 32 12.22 -12.36 9.54
N ARG A 33 11.58 -11.38 10.21
CA ARG A 33 10.13 -11.32 10.39
C ARG A 33 9.47 -10.09 9.75
N GLY A 34 10.25 -9.07 9.43
CA GLY A 34 9.78 -7.80 8.88
C GLY A 34 9.55 -6.74 9.97
N TRP A 35 8.64 -5.81 9.68
CA TRP A 35 8.44 -4.59 10.47
C TRP A 35 7.30 -4.74 11.48
N PHE A 36 7.59 -4.38 12.73
CA PHE A 36 6.59 -4.25 13.79
C PHE A 36 5.65 -3.06 13.56
N GLU A 37 4.46 -3.09 14.17
CA GLU A 37 3.42 -2.06 13.99
C GLU A 37 3.85 -0.65 14.38
N GLY A 38 4.70 -0.49 15.39
CA GLY A 38 5.10 0.84 15.84
C GLY A 38 5.57 0.91 17.28
N ARG A 39 5.46 2.12 17.84
CA ARG A 39 5.71 2.41 19.26
C ARG A 39 4.52 3.11 19.90
N VAL A 40 4.22 2.70 21.13
CA VAL A 40 3.21 3.35 21.96
C VAL A 40 3.71 4.73 22.35
N GLU A 41 2.89 5.76 22.17
CA GLU A 41 3.29 7.14 22.43
C GLU A 41 3.48 7.43 23.92
N ALA A 42 2.58 6.90 24.76
CA ALA A 42 2.61 7.15 26.20
C ALA A 42 3.81 6.51 26.91
N THR A 43 4.22 5.30 26.51
CA THR A 43 5.27 4.53 27.19
C THR A 43 6.57 4.42 26.40
N GLY A 44 6.52 4.62 25.09
CA GLY A 44 7.65 4.38 24.20
C GLY A 44 7.90 2.90 23.89
N ASP A 45 7.07 1.98 24.40
CA ASP A 45 7.23 0.55 24.17
C ASP A 45 7.02 0.18 22.70
N VAL A 46 7.73 -0.86 22.26
CA VAL A 46 7.55 -1.43 20.92
C VAL A 46 6.29 -2.27 20.88
N ASN A 47 5.39 -1.94 19.95
CA ASN A 47 4.29 -2.81 19.60
C ASN A 47 4.80 -3.87 18.60
N ALA A 48 5.26 -5.02 19.13
CA ALA A 48 5.84 -6.11 18.36
C ALA A 48 4.83 -6.92 17.52
N THR A 49 3.59 -6.44 17.38
CA THR A 49 2.59 -7.06 16.51
C THR A 49 3.06 -6.97 15.06
N LEU A 50 3.05 -8.10 14.38
CA LEU A 50 3.29 -8.19 12.94
C LEU A 50 1.95 -8.27 12.23
N THR A 51 1.66 -7.27 11.39
CA THR A 51 0.47 -7.30 10.54
C THR A 51 0.84 -7.24 9.07
N LEU A 52 0.02 -7.90 8.26
CA LEU A 52 0.12 -7.84 6.81
C LEU A 52 -0.05 -6.40 6.30
N SER A 53 -0.97 -5.64 6.90
CA SER A 53 -1.22 -4.25 6.50
C SER A 53 0.02 -3.35 6.65
N THR A 54 0.79 -3.52 7.72
CA THR A 54 2.00 -2.71 7.95
C THR A 54 3.11 -3.11 7.00
N ASN A 55 3.40 -4.41 6.88
CA ASN A 55 4.48 -4.88 6.03
C ASN A 55 4.18 -4.62 4.54
N ALA A 56 2.92 -4.76 4.10
CA ALA A 56 2.51 -4.41 2.74
C ALA A 56 2.75 -2.93 2.45
N MET A 57 2.34 -2.03 3.35
CA MET A 57 2.55 -0.58 3.18
C MET A 57 4.03 -0.19 3.18
N VAL A 58 4.86 -0.85 4.00
CA VAL A 58 6.31 -0.63 3.98
C VAL A 58 6.91 -1.02 2.62
N LEU A 59 6.56 -2.19 2.10
CA LEU A 59 7.04 -2.63 0.79
C LEU A 59 6.54 -1.74 -0.35
N GLU A 60 5.29 -1.29 -0.30
CA GLU A 60 4.71 -0.37 -1.28
C GLU A 60 5.43 0.99 -1.27
N ALA A 61 5.69 1.54 -0.09
CA ALA A 61 6.44 2.78 0.09
C ALA A 61 7.87 2.68 -0.48
N LEU A 62 8.59 1.60 -0.14
CA LEU A 62 9.92 1.33 -0.66
C LEU A 62 9.93 1.16 -2.18
N PHE A 63 8.95 0.43 -2.71
CA PHE A 63 8.80 0.22 -4.14
C PHE A 63 8.53 1.54 -4.88
N TYR A 64 7.63 2.38 -4.35
CA TYR A 64 7.34 3.69 -4.92
C TYR A 64 8.60 4.56 -4.95
N LYS A 65 9.33 4.61 -3.84
CA LYS A 65 10.55 5.42 -3.74
C LYS A 65 11.66 4.93 -4.67
N HIS A 66 11.78 3.61 -4.85
CA HIS A 66 12.76 3.02 -5.77
C HIS A 66 12.40 3.27 -7.25
N ASN A 67 11.12 3.17 -7.62
CA ASN A 67 10.67 3.23 -9.01
C ASN A 67 10.17 4.62 -9.46
N ALA A 68 10.16 5.60 -8.55
CA ALA A 68 9.66 6.96 -8.76
C ALA A 68 8.27 7.00 -9.42
N GLY A 69 7.34 6.17 -8.95
CA GLY A 69 6.02 6.12 -9.56
C GLY A 69 5.05 5.09 -8.97
N PRO A 70 3.77 5.18 -9.37
CA PRO A 70 2.72 4.27 -8.91
C PRO A 70 3.01 2.82 -9.33
N LEU A 71 2.50 1.88 -8.54
CA LEU A 71 2.58 0.44 -8.83
C LEU A 71 2.07 0.11 -10.24
N PHE A 72 1.03 0.82 -10.68
CA PHE A 72 0.41 0.68 -12.00
C PHE A 72 0.69 1.91 -12.86
N LYS A 73 1.76 1.86 -13.67
CA LYS A 73 2.17 2.98 -14.54
C LYS A 73 1.15 3.33 -15.64
N ASN A 74 0.33 2.36 -16.06
CA ASN A 74 -0.67 2.51 -17.12
C ASN A 74 -2.11 2.32 -16.61
N GLY A 75 -2.33 2.40 -15.29
CA GLY A 75 -3.63 2.11 -14.66
C GLY A 75 -3.87 0.61 -14.40
N LEU A 76 -5.00 0.30 -13.76
CA LEU A 76 -5.39 -1.08 -13.36
C LEU A 76 -5.91 -1.95 -14.51
N ALA A 77 -6.14 -1.35 -15.68
CA ALA A 77 -6.78 -1.95 -16.83
C ALA A 77 -5.84 -1.88 -18.03
N ASP A 78 -4.80 -2.71 -18.02
CA ASP A 78 -4.25 -3.20 -19.28
C ASP A 78 -5.27 -4.17 -19.90
N ASP A 79 -5.38 -4.21 -21.23
CA ASP A 79 -6.34 -5.07 -21.95
C ASP A 79 -6.09 -6.56 -21.66
N ASN A 80 -4.86 -6.93 -21.31
CA ASN A 80 -4.46 -8.28 -20.89
C ASN A 80 -4.46 -8.50 -19.37
N SER A 81 -4.96 -7.55 -18.58
CA SER A 81 -5.01 -7.69 -17.11
C SER A 81 -6.12 -8.65 -16.67
N TYR A 82 -5.94 -9.29 -15.51
CA TYR A 82 -6.98 -10.12 -14.89
C TYR A 82 -8.32 -9.36 -14.76
N PHE A 83 -8.28 -8.08 -14.40
CA PHE A 83 -9.47 -7.25 -14.25
C PHE A 83 -10.17 -6.99 -15.57
N ALA A 84 -9.41 -6.69 -16.64
CA ALA A 84 -9.97 -6.52 -17.99
C ALA A 84 -10.65 -7.81 -18.46
N HIS A 85 -9.97 -8.95 -18.40
CA HIS A 85 -10.54 -10.24 -18.80
C HIS A 85 -11.81 -10.59 -18.01
N ARG A 86 -11.83 -10.33 -16.70
CA ARG A 86 -12.99 -10.62 -15.85
C ARG A 86 -14.16 -9.66 -16.13
N ALA A 87 -13.88 -8.41 -16.46
CA ALA A 87 -14.90 -7.41 -16.80
C ALA A 87 -15.48 -7.61 -18.22
N THR A 88 -14.72 -8.22 -19.13
CA THR A 88 -15.17 -8.56 -20.49
C THR A 88 -15.92 -9.89 -20.60
N ASP A 89 -16.02 -10.67 -19.52
CA ASP A 89 -16.75 -11.94 -19.50
C ASP A 89 -18.26 -11.69 -19.69
N GLU A 90 -18.72 -11.86 -20.93
CA GLU A 90 -20.11 -11.65 -21.33
C GLU A 90 -21.07 -12.64 -20.66
N PHE A 91 -20.59 -13.83 -20.29
CA PHE A 91 -21.42 -14.89 -19.74
C PHE A 91 -21.51 -14.84 -18.21
N ASN A 92 -20.50 -14.28 -17.54
CA ASN A 92 -20.46 -14.18 -16.08
C ASN A 92 -19.96 -12.82 -15.60
N PRO A 93 -20.73 -11.73 -15.85
CA PRO A 93 -20.35 -10.39 -15.44
C PRO A 93 -20.33 -10.31 -13.89
N PRO A 94 -19.21 -9.87 -13.29
CA PRO A 94 -19.02 -9.96 -11.84
C PRO A 94 -19.96 -9.06 -11.03
N ARG A 95 -20.47 -7.94 -11.59
CA ARG A 95 -21.35 -6.95 -10.94
C ARG A 95 -20.79 -6.48 -9.58
N ARG A 96 -19.48 -6.29 -9.51
CA ARG A 96 -18.75 -5.92 -8.27
C ARG A 96 -18.12 -4.54 -8.34
N CYS A 97 -18.50 -3.73 -9.33
CA CYS A 97 -17.89 -2.43 -9.60
C CYS A 97 -16.37 -2.56 -9.80
N LEU A 98 -15.95 -3.57 -10.56
CA LEU A 98 -14.54 -3.74 -10.86
C LEU A 98 -14.03 -2.56 -11.70
N PRO A 99 -12.74 -2.18 -11.57
CA PRO A 99 -12.13 -1.20 -12.47
C PRO A 99 -12.33 -1.61 -13.94
N GLY A 100 -12.93 -0.75 -14.75
CA GLY A 100 -13.23 -1.02 -16.17
C GLY A 100 -14.57 -1.72 -16.46
N GLU A 101 -15.33 -2.12 -15.43
CA GLU A 101 -16.66 -2.70 -15.61
C GLU A 101 -17.65 -1.63 -16.14
N ARG A 102 -18.22 -1.86 -17.32
CA ARG A 102 -19.22 -0.94 -17.88
C ARG A 102 -20.52 -1.09 -17.11
N VAL A 103 -21.00 -0.01 -16.50
CA VAL A 103 -22.36 0.03 -15.96
C VAL A 103 -23.32 -0.11 -17.14
N ILE A 104 -23.99 -1.27 -17.23
CA ILE A 104 -25.14 -1.43 -18.13
C ILE A 104 -26.20 -0.46 -17.59
N ARG A 105 -26.29 0.73 -18.19
CA ARG A 105 -27.42 1.61 -17.93
C ARG A 105 -28.65 0.88 -18.46
N SER A 106 -29.50 0.38 -17.57
CA SER A 106 -30.87 0.06 -17.94
C SER A 106 -31.50 1.36 -18.43
N ALA A 107 -31.92 1.36 -19.70
CA ALA A 107 -32.73 2.45 -20.25
C ALA A 107 -33.98 2.66 -19.37
N PRO A 108 -34.47 3.90 -19.23
CA PRO A 108 -35.65 4.20 -18.42
C PRO A 108 -36.90 3.48 -18.91
#